data_AF-A0A946W7H7-F1
#
_entry.id   AF-A0A946W7H7-F1
#
_cell.length_a   1.000
_cell.length_b   1.000
_cell.length_c   1.000
_cell.angle_alpha   90.00
_cell.angle_beta   90.00
_cell.angle_gamma   90.00
#
_symmetry.space_group_name_H-M   'P 1'
#
loop_
_entity.id
_entity.type
_entity.pdbx_description
1 polymer ?
#
loop_
_entity_poly.entity_id
_entity_poly.type
_entity_poly.pdbx_seq_one_letter_code
_entity_poly.pdbx_strand_id
1 'polypeptide(L)'
;MIKYISLLFLFLIFVYPAAGSADSITENTEVSVIFNNQDIPDEAWRTPNPENILYVDLEYGRIIIELYPDIAPNHVARIKELTRQNFYDYIAFHRVVEGFMNQTGDPRGDGTGGSDLPDLVGEFTFRRSDLMPVSLTGSKQLGSKKIPVGFYKALPVATQPIVQAMFTRDGMVSAYGLHCKGVTSMARSTEPNTANSQFFLMRDIADHLNAKYSIWGNTLIGHEYLTKIKVGSKSDNASFIPDIMKKVRLASDVPDSERVNFQILKTNSIFFENYLSNLKETEGSTPDVCDIRIPTRIKQEKQ
;
A
#
# COMPACT_ATOMS: atom_id res chain seq x y z
N MET A 1 -12.77 73.71 -39.71
CA MET A 1 -13.81 73.94 -38.69
C MET A 1 -13.27 73.48 -37.34
N ILE A 2 -13.06 74.43 -36.40
CA ILE A 2 -13.20 74.32 -34.92
C ILE A 2 -12.28 73.31 -34.19
N LYS A 3 -11.58 73.56 -33.07
CA LYS A 3 -10.95 74.69 -32.34
C LYS A 3 -10.12 74.01 -31.20
N TYR A 4 -9.00 74.62 -30.82
CA TYR A 4 -8.17 74.52 -29.60
C TYR A 4 -8.67 73.74 -28.35
N ILE A 5 -7.73 73.19 -27.55
CA ILE A 5 -7.40 73.66 -26.18
C ILE A 5 -6.26 72.83 -25.52
N SER A 6 -5.37 73.57 -24.85
CA SER A 6 -4.24 73.17 -24.00
C SER A 6 -4.70 72.70 -22.62
N LEU A 7 -4.00 71.76 -21.97
CA LEU A 7 -3.77 71.86 -20.52
C LEU A 7 -2.55 71.07 -20.03
N LEU A 8 -1.69 71.81 -19.35
CA LEU A 8 -0.52 71.44 -18.55
C LEU A 8 -0.95 70.68 -17.28
N PHE A 9 -0.23 69.65 -16.84
CA PHE A 9 -0.18 69.28 -15.42
C PHE A 9 1.22 68.82 -15.01
N LEU A 10 1.73 69.52 -14.00
CA LEU A 10 3.03 69.44 -13.34
C LEU A 10 2.93 68.38 -12.22
N PHE A 11 3.90 67.47 -12.08
CA PHE A 11 4.08 66.73 -10.83
C PHE A 11 5.57 66.65 -10.44
N LEU A 12 5.83 67.12 -9.22
CA LEU A 12 7.15 67.28 -8.60
C LEU A 12 7.83 65.94 -8.31
N ILE A 13 9.14 65.94 -8.53
CA ILE A 13 10.12 64.96 -8.06
C ILE A 13 10.43 65.24 -6.58
N PHE A 14 10.38 64.22 -5.73
CA PHE A 14 11.08 64.20 -4.44
C PHE A 14 12.14 63.09 -4.46
N VAL A 15 13.39 63.50 -4.31
CA VAL A 15 14.59 62.66 -4.09
C VAL A 15 15.04 62.86 -2.64
N TYR A 16 15.65 61.82 -2.06
CA TYR A 16 16.69 61.76 -0.99
C TYR A 16 16.36 60.80 0.19
N PRO A 17 17.34 60.33 1.00
CA PRO A 17 18.61 59.62 0.72
C PRO A 17 18.74 58.25 1.45
N ALA A 18 19.86 57.56 1.19
CA ALA A 18 20.36 56.36 1.85
C ALA A 18 21.07 56.59 3.22
N ALA A 19 21.07 55.59 4.11
CA ALA A 19 22.13 55.17 5.06
C ALA A 19 21.61 53.98 5.91
N GLY A 20 22.29 52.82 5.98
CA GLY A 20 23.18 52.40 7.10
C GLY A 20 22.37 51.84 8.28
N SER A 21 22.51 50.59 8.75
CA SER A 21 23.66 50.08 9.52
C SER A 21 23.65 48.55 9.66
N ALA A 22 24.83 47.98 9.91
CA ALA A 22 25.05 46.60 10.33
C ALA A 22 24.60 46.38 11.79
N ASP A 23 24.09 45.19 12.10
CA ASP A 23 24.18 44.58 13.42
C ASP A 23 24.48 43.08 13.26
N SER A 24 25.54 42.66 13.93
CA SER A 24 26.04 41.29 14.04
C SER A 24 25.38 40.59 15.22
N ILE A 25 24.76 39.43 15.06
CA ILE A 25 24.62 38.43 16.13
C ILE A 25 24.73 37.02 15.55
N THR A 26 25.52 36.23 16.26
CA THR A 26 25.92 34.83 16.11
C THR A 26 24.78 33.81 16.33
N GLU A 27 25.07 32.59 15.86
CA GLU A 27 24.72 31.31 16.51
C GLU A 27 23.42 30.57 16.09
N ASN A 28 23.66 29.46 15.38
CA ASN A 28 22.94 28.16 15.36
C ASN A 28 21.45 28.07 14.98
N THR A 29 21.16 26.91 14.36
CA THR A 29 19.84 26.34 14.00
C THR A 29 19.29 26.97 12.72
N GLU A 30 19.19 26.25 11.60
CA GLU A 30 18.36 25.07 11.42
C GLU A 30 19.01 24.06 10.47
N VAL A 31 19.26 22.84 10.95
CA VAL A 31 19.36 21.68 10.08
C VAL A 31 17.93 21.25 9.76
N SER A 32 17.30 21.95 8.82
CA SER A 32 16.10 21.45 8.16
C SER A 32 16.56 20.43 7.12
N VAL A 33 16.73 19.17 7.54
CA VAL A 33 16.77 18.06 6.57
C VAL A 33 15.35 17.92 6.05
N ILE A 34 15.02 18.71 5.04
CA ILE A 34 13.93 18.42 4.14
C ILE A 34 14.30 17.09 3.50
N PHE A 35 13.66 16.00 3.92
CA PHE A 35 13.80 14.71 3.27
C PHE A 35 13.18 14.80 1.87
N ASN A 36 13.92 15.37 0.93
CA ASN A 36 13.69 15.12 -0.47
C ASN A 36 14.05 13.65 -0.71
N ASN A 37 13.16 12.93 -1.40
CA ASN A 37 13.36 11.54 -1.83
C ASN A 37 14.65 11.33 -2.66
N GLN A 38 15.37 12.42 -3.02
CA GLN A 38 16.63 12.43 -3.76
C GLN A 38 17.86 12.02 -2.92
N ASP A 39 17.83 12.12 -1.59
CA ASP A 39 19.03 11.85 -0.76
C ASP A 39 19.10 10.41 -0.21
N ILE A 40 18.14 9.55 -0.58
CA ILE A 40 18.13 8.15 -0.14
C ILE A 40 18.94 7.29 -1.14
N PRO A 41 20.07 6.68 -0.72
CA PRO A 41 20.96 5.94 -1.60
C PRO A 41 20.30 4.68 -2.16
N ASP A 42 20.73 4.24 -3.35
CA ASP A 42 20.12 3.12 -4.08
C ASP A 42 20.07 1.81 -3.27
N GLU A 43 21.05 1.59 -2.39
CA GLU A 43 21.13 0.40 -1.53
C GLU A 43 20.04 0.35 -0.46
N ALA A 44 19.43 1.49 -0.11
CA ALA A 44 18.31 1.54 0.82
C ALA A 44 16.99 1.09 0.17
N TRP A 45 16.96 0.93 -1.15
CA TRP A 45 15.78 0.51 -1.89
C TRP A 45 15.87 -0.96 -2.29
N ARG A 46 14.72 -1.64 -2.38
CA ARG A 46 14.60 -2.99 -2.93
C ARG A 46 13.75 -2.96 -4.20
N THR A 47 14.15 -3.75 -5.18
CA THR A 47 13.31 -4.08 -6.34
C THR A 47 12.56 -5.37 -6.03
N PRO A 48 11.21 -5.39 -6.06
CA PRO A 48 10.45 -6.63 -5.88
C PRO A 48 10.76 -7.63 -6.97
N ASN A 49 10.68 -8.92 -6.63
CA ASN A 49 10.74 -9.98 -7.64
C ASN A 49 9.49 -9.88 -8.56
N PRO A 50 9.66 -9.77 -9.89
CA PRO A 50 8.54 -9.71 -10.83
C PRO A 50 7.56 -10.89 -10.72
N GLU A 51 8.02 -12.07 -10.30
CA GLU A 51 7.15 -13.24 -10.04
C GLU A 51 6.17 -12.99 -8.89
N ASN A 52 6.44 -12.02 -8.02
CA ASN A 52 5.61 -11.66 -6.88
C ASN A 52 4.96 -10.29 -7.06
N ILE A 53 4.85 -9.80 -8.29
CA ILE A 53 4.10 -8.58 -8.59
C ILE A 53 2.92 -8.91 -9.48
N LEU A 54 1.72 -8.53 -9.03
CA LEU A 54 0.48 -8.67 -9.76
C LEU A 54 0.03 -7.29 -10.25
N TYR A 55 -0.20 -7.17 -11.55
CA TYR A 55 -0.82 -6.02 -12.18
C TYR A 55 -2.32 -6.29 -12.33
N VAL A 56 -3.13 -5.35 -11.84
CA VAL A 56 -4.58 -5.31 -12.05
C VAL A 56 -4.89 -4.04 -12.82
N ASP A 57 -5.16 -4.19 -14.12
CA ASP A 57 -5.51 -3.10 -15.02
C ASP A 57 -7.01 -2.78 -14.89
N LEU A 58 -7.33 -1.53 -14.56
CA LEU A 58 -8.68 -0.97 -14.57
C LEU A 58 -8.80 0.01 -15.74
N GLU A 59 -10.03 0.47 -16.03
CA GLU A 59 -10.27 1.46 -17.09
C GLU A 59 -9.48 2.76 -16.89
N TYR A 60 -9.27 3.16 -15.64
CA TYR A 60 -8.69 4.45 -15.26
C TYR A 60 -7.31 4.35 -14.61
N GLY A 61 -6.68 3.16 -14.66
CA GLY A 61 -5.32 2.98 -14.18
C GLY A 61 -5.00 1.58 -13.67
N ARG A 62 -3.81 1.41 -13.11
CA ARG A 62 -3.27 0.13 -12.69
C ARG A 62 -3.07 0.09 -11.17
N ILE A 63 -3.53 -0.99 -10.55
CA ILE A 63 -3.16 -1.37 -9.19
C ILE A 63 -1.99 -2.36 -9.29
N ILE A 64 -0.93 -2.14 -8.52
CA ILE A 64 0.23 -3.03 -8.44
C ILE A 64 0.29 -3.62 -7.04
N ILE A 65 0.16 -4.93 -6.94
CA ILE A 65 0.11 -5.69 -5.69
C ILE A 65 1.36 -6.55 -5.57
N GLU A 66 2.08 -6.45 -4.45
CA GLU A 66 3.13 -7.40 -4.09
C GLU A 66 2.52 -8.62 -3.42
N LEU A 67 2.92 -9.82 -3.87
CA LEU A 67 2.51 -11.12 -3.35
C LEU A 67 3.48 -11.60 -2.27
N TYR A 68 2.95 -12.27 -1.23
CA TYR A 68 3.71 -12.69 -0.05
C TYR A 68 3.72 -14.23 0.10
N PRO A 69 4.48 -14.97 -0.74
CA PRO A 69 4.55 -16.44 -0.66
C PRO A 69 5.13 -16.93 0.67
N ASP A 70 5.90 -16.09 1.38
CA ASP A 70 6.43 -16.38 2.71
C ASP A 70 5.35 -16.34 3.82
N ILE A 71 4.15 -15.83 3.52
CA ILE A 71 3.04 -15.64 4.47
C ILE A 71 1.85 -16.55 4.13
N ALA A 72 1.47 -16.60 2.86
CA ALA A 72 0.35 -17.41 2.39
C ALA A 72 0.75 -18.16 1.10
N PRO A 73 1.66 -19.15 1.19
CA PRO A 73 2.23 -19.82 0.01
C PRO A 73 1.16 -20.46 -0.87
N ASN A 74 0.15 -21.11 -0.29
CA ASN A 74 -0.89 -21.79 -1.07
C ASN A 74 -1.82 -20.79 -1.76
N HIS A 75 -2.22 -19.72 -1.07
CA HIS A 75 -3.05 -18.69 -1.70
C HIS A 75 -2.28 -17.92 -2.78
N VAL A 76 -1.00 -17.59 -2.55
CA VAL A 76 -0.17 -16.96 -3.59
C VAL A 76 -0.02 -17.87 -4.80
N ALA A 77 0.24 -19.17 -4.60
CA ALA A 77 0.29 -20.14 -5.69
C ALA A 77 -1.04 -20.18 -6.48
N ARG A 78 -2.18 -20.17 -5.79
CA ARG A 78 -3.51 -20.12 -6.43
C ARG A 78 -3.72 -18.86 -7.25
N ILE A 79 -3.40 -17.69 -6.70
CA ILE A 79 -3.54 -16.41 -7.41
C ILE A 79 -2.68 -16.41 -8.67
N LYS A 80 -1.44 -16.90 -8.59
CA LYS A 80 -0.55 -17.02 -9.76
C LYS A 80 -1.12 -17.96 -10.82
N GLU A 81 -1.60 -19.12 -10.40
CA GLU A 81 -2.18 -20.13 -11.31
C GLU A 81 -3.39 -19.56 -12.06
N LEU A 82 -4.38 -19.03 -11.33
CA LEU A 82 -5.59 -18.46 -11.94
C LEU A 82 -5.28 -17.24 -12.82
N THR A 83 -4.30 -16.41 -12.42
CA THR A 83 -3.85 -15.28 -13.25
C THR A 83 -3.28 -15.76 -14.57
N ARG A 84 -2.42 -16.79 -14.57
CA ARG A 84 -1.81 -17.34 -15.80
C ARG A 84 -2.83 -18.03 -16.71
N GLN A 85 -3.93 -18.53 -16.13
CA GLN A 85 -5.07 -19.03 -16.88
C GLN A 85 -5.97 -17.92 -17.45
N ASN A 86 -5.63 -16.64 -17.24
CA ASN A 86 -6.45 -15.46 -17.55
C ASN A 86 -7.84 -15.49 -16.87
N PHE A 87 -7.98 -16.23 -15.77
CA PHE A 87 -9.26 -16.41 -15.07
C PHE A 87 -9.84 -15.09 -14.56
N TYR A 88 -8.98 -14.15 -14.19
CA TYR A 88 -9.37 -12.87 -13.61
C TYR A 88 -9.65 -11.77 -14.65
N ASP A 89 -9.40 -12.02 -15.93
CA ASP A 89 -9.67 -11.04 -16.98
C ASP A 89 -11.18 -10.78 -17.09
N TYR A 90 -11.55 -9.50 -17.12
CA TYR A 90 -12.91 -8.98 -17.14
C TYR A 90 -13.79 -9.34 -15.94
N ILE A 91 -13.22 -9.91 -14.87
CA ILE A 91 -13.97 -10.23 -13.67
C ILE A 91 -14.35 -8.96 -12.90
N ALA A 92 -15.60 -8.91 -12.46
CA ALA A 92 -16.21 -7.77 -11.80
C ALA A 92 -15.85 -7.67 -10.31
N PHE A 93 -15.69 -6.43 -9.85
CA PHE A 93 -15.81 -6.08 -8.43
C PHE A 93 -17.29 -6.13 -8.03
N HIS A 94 -17.83 -7.35 -7.88
CA HIS A 94 -19.25 -7.62 -7.73
C HIS A 94 -19.84 -7.12 -6.39
N ARG A 95 -18.99 -6.93 -5.37
CA ARG A 95 -19.40 -6.44 -4.06
C ARG A 95 -18.38 -5.46 -3.51
N VAL A 96 -18.76 -4.19 -3.42
CA VAL A 96 -17.90 -3.11 -2.95
C VAL A 96 -18.61 -2.38 -1.82
N VAL A 97 -17.96 -2.29 -0.66
CA VAL A 97 -18.52 -1.67 0.54
C VAL A 97 -17.65 -0.48 0.92
N GLU A 98 -18.25 0.71 0.96
CA GLU A 98 -17.58 1.95 1.36
C GLU A 98 -16.99 1.83 2.77
N GLY A 99 -15.79 2.34 2.99
CA GLY A 99 -15.09 2.22 4.26
C GLY A 99 -14.74 0.77 4.66
N PHE A 100 -14.74 -0.18 3.73
CA PHE A 100 -14.40 -1.58 4.03
C PHE A 100 -13.51 -2.22 2.96
N MET A 101 -14.08 -2.72 1.86
CA MET A 101 -13.31 -3.51 0.87
C MET A 101 -13.95 -3.53 -0.52
N ASN A 102 -13.13 -3.92 -1.51
CA ASN A 102 -13.52 -4.20 -2.89
C ASN A 102 -13.41 -5.71 -3.14
N GLN A 103 -14.51 -6.46 -3.16
CA GLN A 103 -14.52 -7.91 -3.41
C GLN A 103 -14.70 -8.23 -4.90
N THR A 104 -13.92 -9.19 -5.39
CA THR A 104 -13.82 -9.60 -6.81
C THR A 104 -13.47 -11.09 -6.93
N GLY A 105 -13.16 -11.57 -8.13
CA GLY A 105 -12.68 -12.94 -8.38
C GLY A 105 -13.79 -13.99 -8.51
N ASP A 106 -15.04 -13.55 -8.71
CA ASP A 106 -16.19 -14.41 -8.95
C ASP A 106 -16.57 -14.40 -10.45
N PRO A 107 -16.48 -15.54 -11.18
CA PRO A 107 -16.87 -15.63 -12.58
C PRO A 107 -18.36 -15.41 -12.84
N ARG A 108 -19.22 -15.62 -11.84
CA ARG A 108 -20.67 -15.33 -11.93
C ARG A 108 -21.00 -13.87 -11.64
N GLY A 109 -20.14 -13.21 -10.85
CA GLY A 109 -20.33 -11.83 -10.42
C GLY A 109 -21.53 -11.62 -9.50
N ASP A 110 -21.96 -12.65 -8.77
CA ASP A 110 -23.09 -12.62 -7.82
C ASP A 110 -22.68 -12.98 -6.38
N GLY A 111 -21.39 -13.22 -6.15
CA GLY A 111 -20.78 -13.61 -4.89
C GLY A 111 -20.72 -15.12 -4.66
N THR A 112 -21.31 -15.94 -5.53
CA THR A 112 -21.45 -17.38 -5.28
C THR A 112 -20.48 -18.23 -6.08
N GLY A 113 -19.88 -17.72 -7.16
CA GLY A 113 -18.98 -18.51 -8.02
C GLY A 113 -17.55 -18.67 -7.51
N GLY A 114 -16.82 -19.52 -8.20
CA GLY A 114 -15.44 -19.88 -7.92
C GLY A 114 -14.79 -20.48 -9.16
N SER A 115 -13.50 -20.79 -9.07
CA SER A 115 -12.81 -21.62 -10.06
C SER A 115 -13.17 -23.10 -9.89
N ASP A 116 -12.82 -23.92 -10.89
CA ASP A 116 -12.97 -25.38 -10.83
C ASP A 116 -11.91 -26.07 -9.93
N LEU A 117 -10.98 -25.29 -9.36
CA LEU A 117 -9.96 -25.79 -8.44
C LEU A 117 -10.56 -26.04 -7.05
N PRO A 118 -9.99 -26.98 -6.27
CA PRO A 118 -10.46 -27.24 -4.91
C PRO A 118 -10.29 -26.04 -3.98
N ASP A 119 -11.06 -26.01 -2.90
CA ASP A 119 -10.91 -25.01 -1.86
C ASP A 119 -9.56 -25.12 -1.14
N LEU A 120 -9.09 -23.98 -0.65
CA LEU A 120 -7.84 -23.83 0.08
C LEU A 120 -8.06 -23.89 1.58
N VAL A 121 -7.10 -24.53 2.26
CA VAL A 121 -6.97 -24.43 3.71
C VAL A 121 -6.57 -23.00 4.08
N GLY A 122 -7.18 -22.44 5.13
CA GLY A 122 -6.91 -21.09 5.57
C GLY A 122 -5.46 -20.86 6.04
N GLU A 123 -4.83 -19.78 5.57
CA GLU A 123 -3.48 -19.34 5.93
C GLU A 123 -3.57 -18.02 6.72
N PHE A 124 -4.19 -18.09 7.90
CA PHE A 124 -4.57 -16.88 8.66
C PHE A 124 -3.44 -16.29 9.51
N THR A 125 -2.49 -17.14 9.89
CA THR A 125 -1.29 -16.78 10.64
C THR A 125 -0.10 -17.47 9.99
N PHE A 126 1.10 -16.98 10.28
CA PHE A 126 2.34 -17.57 9.79
C PHE A 126 3.37 -17.69 10.91
N ARG A 127 4.34 -18.59 10.71
CA ARG A 127 5.47 -18.80 11.61
C ARG A 127 6.63 -17.95 11.13
N ARG A 128 7.14 -17.09 12.01
CA ARG A 128 8.17 -16.09 11.70
C ARG A 128 9.49 -16.47 12.35
N SER A 129 10.53 -16.61 11.54
CA SER A 129 11.92 -16.76 12.00
C SER A 129 12.66 -15.42 12.03
N ASP A 130 13.92 -15.45 12.45
CA ASP A 130 14.87 -14.35 12.38
C ASP A 130 15.20 -13.90 10.94
N LEU A 131 15.08 -14.81 9.96
CA LEU A 131 15.22 -14.52 8.52
C LEU A 131 14.07 -13.67 7.96
N MET A 132 13.02 -13.44 8.74
CA MET A 132 11.89 -12.58 8.40
C MET A 132 11.90 -11.33 9.31
N PRO A 133 12.79 -10.35 9.05
CA PRO A 133 12.89 -9.16 9.88
C PRO A 133 11.60 -8.33 9.79
N VAL A 134 11.09 -7.93 10.94
CA VAL A 134 9.93 -7.03 11.06
C VAL A 134 10.41 -5.74 11.69
N SER A 135 10.20 -4.64 10.97
CA SER A 135 10.48 -3.29 11.48
C SER A 135 9.31 -2.82 12.31
N LEU A 136 9.47 -2.86 13.63
CA LEU A 136 8.42 -2.51 14.59
C LEU A 136 8.18 -1.00 14.57
N THR A 137 6.90 -0.62 14.48
CA THR A 137 6.46 0.79 14.48
C THR A 137 5.61 1.13 15.69
N GLY A 138 5.13 0.11 16.42
CA GLY A 138 4.34 0.33 17.63
C GLY A 138 3.73 -0.97 18.15
N SER A 139 2.57 -0.84 18.78
CA SER A 139 1.80 -1.98 19.26
C SER A 139 0.31 -1.72 19.15
N LYS A 140 -0.47 -2.74 18.80
CA LYS A 140 -1.95 -2.68 18.89
C LYS A 140 -2.45 -3.39 20.15
N GLN A 141 -3.52 -2.85 20.72
CA GLN A 141 -4.21 -3.48 21.85
C GLN A 141 -5.07 -4.64 21.33
N LEU A 142 -4.86 -5.85 21.86
CA LEU A 142 -5.70 -7.02 21.62
C LEU A 142 -6.18 -7.59 22.96
N GLY A 143 -7.43 -7.31 23.32
CA GLY A 143 -7.95 -7.61 24.64
C GLY A 143 -7.17 -6.88 25.73
N SER A 144 -6.57 -7.61 26.67
CA SER A 144 -5.70 -7.05 27.72
C SER A 144 -4.22 -6.96 27.33
N LYS A 145 -3.81 -7.48 26.17
CA LYS A 145 -2.41 -7.55 25.75
C LYS A 145 -2.10 -6.48 24.70
N LYS A 146 -0.87 -5.95 24.74
CA LYS A 146 -0.29 -5.18 23.64
C LYS A 146 0.54 -6.12 22.76
N ILE A 147 0.23 -6.14 21.47
CA ILE A 147 0.96 -6.95 20.49
C ILE A 147 1.80 -6.02 19.63
N PRO A 148 3.12 -6.24 19.51
CA PRO A 148 3.97 -5.48 18.60
C PRO A 148 3.47 -5.55 17.16
N VAL A 149 3.47 -4.40 16.49
CA VAL A 149 3.11 -4.26 15.08
C VAL A 149 4.23 -3.55 14.32
N GLY A 150 4.29 -3.81 13.01
CA GLY A 150 5.31 -3.26 12.15
C GLY A 150 5.17 -3.76 10.72
N PHE A 151 6.28 -3.77 9.99
CA PHE A 151 6.30 -4.18 8.58
C PHE A 151 7.23 -5.35 8.33
N TYR A 152 6.72 -6.40 7.68
CA TYR A 152 7.53 -7.39 6.98
C TYR A 152 7.56 -7.03 5.49
N LYS A 153 8.73 -6.68 4.96
CA LYS A 153 8.83 -5.97 3.66
C LYS A 153 7.89 -4.77 3.71
N ALA A 154 6.88 -4.68 2.84
CA ALA A 154 5.87 -3.62 2.87
C ALA A 154 4.52 -4.04 3.47
N LEU A 155 4.36 -5.29 3.91
CA LEU A 155 3.09 -5.75 4.51
C LEU A 155 3.04 -5.36 6.00
N PRO A 156 1.97 -4.70 6.46
CA PRO A 156 1.75 -4.47 7.88
C PRO A 156 1.39 -5.78 8.58
N VAL A 157 2.09 -6.08 9.67
CA VAL A 157 1.97 -7.33 10.42
C VAL A 157 1.95 -7.06 11.93
N ALA A 158 1.29 -7.95 12.67
CA ALA A 158 1.47 -8.12 14.10
C ALA A 158 2.31 -9.36 14.37
N THR A 159 3.19 -9.30 15.37
CA THR A 159 4.08 -10.41 15.70
C THR A 159 4.34 -10.53 17.19
N GLN A 160 4.50 -11.76 17.66
CA GLN A 160 5.14 -12.02 18.94
C GLN A 160 6.63 -11.58 18.91
N PRO A 161 7.20 -11.17 20.05
CA PRO A 161 8.63 -10.83 20.17
C PRO A 161 9.53 -12.00 19.74
N ILE A 162 10.54 -11.74 18.90
CA ILE A 162 11.39 -12.81 18.33
C ILE A 162 12.13 -13.61 19.41
N VAL A 163 12.44 -13.00 20.56
CA VAL A 163 13.05 -13.69 21.71
C VAL A 163 12.22 -14.85 22.23
N GLN A 164 10.91 -14.90 21.95
CA GLN A 164 10.06 -16.02 22.33
C GLN A 164 10.34 -17.28 21.49
N ALA A 165 10.97 -17.15 20.32
CA ALA A 165 11.33 -18.27 19.45
C ALA A 165 12.13 -19.35 20.18
N MET A 166 13.03 -18.97 21.09
CA MET A 166 13.89 -19.91 21.86
C MET A 166 13.10 -20.87 22.76
N PHE A 167 11.83 -20.55 23.04
CA PHE A 167 10.95 -21.38 23.86
C PHE A 167 9.93 -22.18 23.03
N THR A 168 10.01 -22.09 21.70
CA THR A 168 9.12 -22.82 20.78
C THR A 168 9.85 -24.01 20.17
N ARG A 169 9.11 -25.08 19.84
CA ARG A 169 9.70 -26.29 19.26
C ARG A 169 10.27 -26.07 17.86
N ASP A 170 9.67 -25.17 17.09
CA ASP A 170 10.06 -24.86 15.72
C ASP A 170 11.06 -23.69 15.63
N GLY A 171 11.43 -23.08 16.77
CA GLY A 171 12.35 -21.93 16.79
C GLY A 171 11.76 -20.69 16.11
N MET A 172 10.42 -20.55 16.08
CA MET A 172 9.73 -19.46 15.39
C MET A 172 8.66 -18.83 16.28
N VAL A 173 8.20 -17.64 15.91
CA VAL A 173 7.13 -16.94 16.62
C VAL A 173 5.88 -16.81 15.77
N SER A 174 4.71 -16.68 16.41
CA SER A 174 3.47 -16.47 15.67
C SER A 174 3.39 -15.01 15.19
N ALA A 175 2.98 -14.84 13.94
CA ALA A 175 2.67 -13.54 13.36
C ALA A 175 1.43 -13.64 12.46
N TYR A 176 0.82 -12.50 12.14
CA TYR A 176 -0.31 -12.39 11.22
C TYR A 176 -0.32 -11.03 10.52
N GLY A 177 -0.86 -10.99 9.32
CA GLY A 177 -1.05 -9.74 8.58
C GLY A 177 -2.18 -8.90 9.17
N LEU A 178 -2.06 -7.58 9.04
CA LEU A 178 -3.09 -6.62 9.43
C LEU A 178 -3.90 -6.21 8.20
N HIS A 179 -5.23 -6.22 8.29
CA HIS A 179 -6.13 -5.76 7.23
C HIS A 179 -6.18 -4.23 7.19
N CYS A 180 -5.04 -3.63 6.91
CA CYS A 180 -4.89 -2.20 6.64
C CYS A 180 -5.32 -1.87 5.20
N LYS A 181 -5.51 -0.58 4.91
CA LYS A 181 -5.75 -0.06 3.56
C LYS A 181 -4.73 -0.59 2.55
N GLY A 182 -5.20 -1.15 1.44
CA GLY A 182 -4.36 -1.71 0.36
C GLY A 182 -3.95 -3.16 0.53
N VAL A 183 -4.12 -3.76 1.71
CA VAL A 183 -3.88 -5.18 1.91
C VAL A 183 -4.92 -5.99 1.14
N THR A 184 -4.49 -7.12 0.56
CA THR A 184 -5.36 -8.01 -0.21
C THR A 184 -5.44 -9.37 0.48
N SER A 185 -6.66 -9.88 0.59
CA SER A 185 -6.96 -11.13 1.32
C SER A 185 -8.03 -11.94 0.60
N MET A 186 -8.06 -13.24 0.85
CA MET A 186 -9.01 -14.16 0.21
C MET A 186 -10.39 -14.11 0.84
N ALA A 187 -11.41 -14.08 -0.01
CA ALA A 187 -12.79 -14.30 0.42
C ALA A 187 -13.02 -15.79 0.66
N ARG A 188 -13.99 -16.10 1.52
CA ARG A 188 -14.42 -17.46 1.84
C ARG A 188 -15.85 -17.44 2.34
N SER A 189 -16.47 -18.61 2.40
CA SER A 189 -17.73 -18.80 3.11
C SER A 189 -17.51 -18.77 4.64
N THR A 190 -18.53 -19.12 5.42
CA THR A 190 -18.44 -19.22 6.89
C THR A 190 -17.34 -20.18 7.32
N GLU A 191 -17.16 -21.28 6.59
CA GLU A 191 -16.18 -22.31 6.90
C GLU A 191 -14.74 -21.84 6.58
N PRO A 192 -13.77 -22.06 7.47
CA PRO A 192 -12.40 -21.55 7.31
C PRO A 192 -11.69 -21.98 6.02
N ASN A 193 -11.94 -23.22 5.56
CA ASN A 193 -11.21 -23.84 4.46
C ASN A 193 -12.05 -23.85 3.16
N THR A 194 -12.62 -22.69 2.82
CA THR A 194 -13.51 -22.52 1.65
C THR A 194 -13.08 -21.36 0.75
N ALA A 195 -11.84 -20.88 0.90
CA ALA A 195 -11.29 -19.89 -0.01
C ALA A 195 -11.03 -20.56 -1.37
N ASN A 196 -11.46 -19.93 -2.46
CA ASN A 196 -11.34 -20.50 -3.80
C ASN A 196 -10.62 -19.55 -4.76
N SER A 197 -11.36 -18.71 -5.49
CA SER A 197 -10.84 -17.73 -6.46
C SER A 197 -11.15 -16.28 -6.06
N GLN A 198 -12.16 -16.07 -5.22
CA GLN A 198 -12.58 -14.75 -4.79
C GLN A 198 -11.62 -14.14 -3.78
N PHE A 199 -11.39 -12.84 -3.90
CA PHE A 199 -10.56 -12.06 -2.99
C PHE A 199 -11.09 -10.65 -2.84
N PHE A 200 -10.55 -9.91 -1.87
CA PHE A 200 -10.90 -8.53 -1.65
C PHE A 200 -9.67 -7.66 -1.37
N LEU A 201 -9.72 -6.43 -1.87
CA LEU A 201 -8.72 -5.38 -1.59
C LEU A 201 -9.29 -4.44 -0.53
N MET A 202 -8.55 -4.22 0.54
CA MET A 202 -8.99 -3.37 1.64
C MET A 202 -9.04 -1.88 1.21
N ARG A 203 -10.23 -1.27 1.36
CA ARG A 203 -10.46 0.18 1.19
C ARG A 203 -10.16 0.95 2.46
N ASP A 204 -10.46 0.33 3.60
CA ASP A 204 -10.22 0.87 4.94
C ASP A 204 -9.70 -0.22 5.90
N ILE A 205 -9.42 0.16 7.14
CA ILE A 205 -8.92 -0.73 8.19
C ILE A 205 -10.05 -1.66 8.67
N ALA A 206 -9.79 -2.97 8.69
CA ALA A 206 -10.73 -3.96 9.19
C ALA A 206 -10.09 -4.94 10.18
N ASP A 207 -9.75 -4.44 11.36
CA ASP A 207 -9.05 -5.24 12.37
C ASP A 207 -9.81 -6.52 12.79
N HIS A 208 -11.13 -6.55 12.64
CA HIS A 208 -11.96 -7.72 12.95
C HIS A 208 -11.69 -8.94 12.05
N LEU A 209 -11.02 -8.75 10.90
CA LEU A 209 -10.61 -9.80 9.96
C LEU A 209 -9.21 -10.38 10.27
N ASN A 210 -8.40 -9.69 11.08
CA ASN A 210 -7.03 -10.11 11.40
C ASN A 210 -7.01 -11.52 11.99
N ALA A 211 -6.07 -12.34 11.52
CA ALA A 211 -5.94 -13.74 11.90
C ALA A 211 -7.18 -14.63 11.66
N LYS A 212 -8.12 -14.19 10.78
CA LYS A 212 -9.32 -14.96 10.40
C LYS A 212 -9.51 -15.13 8.88
N TYR A 213 -8.72 -14.42 8.10
CA TYR A 213 -8.72 -14.42 6.64
C TYR A 213 -7.27 -14.45 6.13
N SER A 214 -7.07 -15.09 4.97
CA SER A 214 -5.75 -15.34 4.41
C SER A 214 -5.27 -14.13 3.60
N ILE A 215 -4.42 -13.30 4.22
CA ILE A 215 -3.73 -12.22 3.52
C ILE A 215 -2.63 -12.80 2.64
N TRP A 216 -2.61 -12.40 1.37
CA TRP A 216 -1.62 -12.86 0.40
C TRP A 216 -0.94 -11.72 -0.37
N GLY A 217 -1.46 -10.50 -0.28
CA GLY A 217 -0.96 -9.37 -1.07
C GLY A 217 -1.01 -8.03 -0.35
N ASN A 218 -0.23 -7.07 -0.84
CA ASN A 218 -0.34 -5.66 -0.47
C ASN A 218 -0.17 -4.75 -1.68
N THR A 219 -1.07 -3.78 -1.83
CA THR A 219 -0.96 -2.75 -2.87
C THR A 219 0.27 -1.88 -2.59
N LEU A 220 1.09 -1.67 -3.62
CA LEU A 220 2.27 -0.79 -3.57
C LEU A 220 2.06 0.49 -4.38
N ILE A 221 1.36 0.40 -5.51
CA ILE A 221 1.03 1.52 -6.41
C ILE A 221 -0.43 1.42 -6.81
N GLY A 222 -1.11 2.56 -6.94
CA GLY A 222 -2.52 2.65 -7.32
C GLY A 222 -3.48 2.61 -6.13
N HIS A 223 -3.06 3.03 -4.94
CA HIS A 223 -3.94 3.10 -3.75
C HIS A 223 -5.15 4.02 -3.98
N GLU A 224 -4.99 5.09 -4.77
CA GLU A 224 -6.06 6.02 -5.14
C GLU A 224 -7.16 5.36 -5.97
N TYR A 225 -6.88 4.23 -6.63
CA TYR A 225 -7.88 3.48 -7.38
C TYR A 225 -8.74 2.62 -6.46
N LEU A 226 -8.24 2.22 -5.29
CA LEU A 226 -8.99 1.40 -4.34
C LEU A 226 -10.27 2.08 -3.87
N THR A 227 -10.27 3.41 -3.74
CA THR A 227 -11.45 4.19 -3.34
C THR A 227 -12.28 4.68 -4.53
N LYS A 228 -11.74 4.66 -5.75
CA LYS A 228 -12.46 5.03 -6.99
C LYS A 228 -13.38 3.92 -7.52
N ILE A 229 -13.12 2.66 -7.18
CA ILE A 229 -13.99 1.54 -7.54
C ILE A 229 -15.40 1.81 -7.04
N LYS A 230 -16.40 1.70 -7.93
CA LYS A 230 -17.80 1.98 -7.63
C LYS A 230 -18.33 1.15 -6.47
N VAL A 231 -18.96 1.81 -5.51
CA VAL A 231 -19.59 1.19 -4.34
C VAL A 231 -20.94 0.61 -4.73
N GLY A 232 -21.22 -0.62 -4.27
CA GLY A 232 -22.48 -1.30 -4.47
C GLY A 232 -22.32 -2.78 -4.79
N SER A 233 -23.46 -3.42 -5.00
CA SER A 233 -23.57 -4.81 -5.44
C SER A 233 -24.89 -5.02 -6.19
N LYS A 234 -24.98 -6.10 -6.97
CA LYS A 234 -26.25 -6.48 -7.61
C LYS A 234 -27.30 -6.98 -6.62
N SER A 235 -26.90 -7.45 -5.44
CA SER A 235 -27.85 -7.81 -4.38
C SER A 235 -28.53 -6.58 -3.77
N ASP A 236 -27.83 -5.45 -3.70
CA ASP A 236 -28.39 -4.19 -3.17
C ASP A 236 -29.18 -3.43 -4.25
N ASN A 237 -28.71 -3.47 -5.49
CA ASN A 237 -29.34 -2.81 -6.63
C ASN A 237 -29.13 -3.63 -7.92
N ALA A 238 -30.21 -4.22 -8.45
CA ALA A 238 -30.16 -5.06 -9.65
C ALA A 238 -29.58 -4.36 -10.90
N SER A 239 -29.70 -3.02 -10.98
CA SER A 239 -29.16 -2.20 -12.07
C SER A 239 -27.71 -1.75 -11.85
N PHE A 240 -27.05 -2.20 -10.78
CA PHE A 240 -25.67 -1.87 -10.49
C PHE A 240 -24.72 -2.42 -11.57
N ILE A 241 -23.91 -1.54 -12.14
CA ILE A 241 -22.87 -1.87 -13.12
C ILE A 241 -21.50 -1.78 -12.42
N PRO A 242 -20.92 -2.92 -12.00
CA PRO A 242 -19.64 -2.93 -11.31
C PRO A 242 -18.49 -2.52 -12.25
N ASP A 243 -17.42 -2.00 -11.66
CA ASP A 243 -16.14 -1.92 -12.36
C ASP A 243 -15.55 -3.34 -12.51
N ILE A 244 -14.66 -3.51 -13.50
CA ILE A 244 -14.07 -4.81 -13.85
C ILE A 244 -12.54 -4.72 -13.89
N MET A 245 -11.88 -5.84 -13.63
CA MET A 245 -10.46 -6.01 -13.89
C MET A 245 -10.27 -6.22 -15.39
N LYS A 246 -9.85 -5.18 -16.13
CA LYS A 246 -9.70 -5.24 -17.60
C LYS A 246 -8.66 -6.29 -18.00
N LYS A 247 -7.61 -6.42 -17.20
CA LYS A 247 -6.57 -7.43 -17.37
C LYS A 247 -5.84 -7.69 -16.07
N VAL A 248 -5.49 -8.95 -15.78
CA VAL A 248 -4.69 -9.32 -14.61
C VAL A 248 -3.48 -10.13 -15.06
N ARG A 249 -2.27 -9.71 -14.67
CA ARG A 249 -1.02 -10.34 -15.11
C ARG A 249 0.02 -10.33 -14.00
N LEU A 250 0.86 -11.36 -13.96
CA LEU A 250 2.12 -11.28 -13.20
C LEU A 250 3.12 -10.41 -13.98
N ALA A 251 3.89 -9.58 -13.28
CA ALA A 251 4.87 -8.74 -13.92
C ALA A 251 5.93 -9.57 -14.67
N SER A 252 6.29 -10.75 -14.15
CA SER A 252 7.22 -11.67 -14.83
C SER A 252 6.71 -12.18 -16.19
N ASP A 253 5.40 -12.26 -16.38
CA ASP A 253 4.77 -12.70 -17.63
C ASP A 253 4.51 -11.52 -18.60
N VAL A 254 4.92 -10.31 -18.23
CA VAL A 254 4.86 -9.08 -19.04
C VAL A 254 6.26 -8.79 -19.63
N PRO A 255 6.37 -8.37 -20.91
CA PRO A 255 7.66 -7.98 -21.50
C PRO A 255 8.36 -6.90 -20.68
N ASP A 256 9.69 -6.96 -20.57
CA ASP A 256 10.49 -6.02 -19.77
C ASP A 256 10.17 -4.55 -20.09
N SER A 257 9.96 -4.22 -21.37
CA SER A 257 9.60 -2.87 -21.84
C SER A 257 8.24 -2.36 -21.38
N GLU A 258 7.34 -3.26 -20.95
CA GLU A 258 6.01 -2.94 -20.44
C GLU A 258 5.94 -3.01 -18.91
N ARG A 259 7.01 -3.47 -18.24
CA ARG A 259 7.06 -3.55 -16.78
C ARG A 259 7.24 -2.16 -16.18
N VAL A 260 6.57 -1.94 -15.07
CA VAL A 260 6.81 -0.76 -14.25
C VAL A 260 8.10 -1.00 -13.47
N ASN A 261 9.15 -0.22 -13.74
CA ASN A 261 10.41 -0.28 -13.00
C ASN A 261 10.29 0.58 -11.74
N PHE A 262 9.99 -0.04 -10.60
CA PHE A 262 9.84 0.65 -9.33
C PHE A 262 10.63 -0.03 -8.22
N GLN A 263 10.90 0.74 -7.17
CA GLN A 263 11.58 0.27 -5.97
C GLN A 263 10.84 0.75 -4.72
N ILE A 264 10.94 -0.04 -3.65
CA ILE A 264 10.36 0.29 -2.35
C ILE A 264 11.47 0.45 -1.35
N LEU A 265 11.31 1.41 -0.42
CA LEU A 265 12.26 1.59 0.66
C LEU A 265 12.33 0.31 1.50
N LYS A 266 13.55 -0.14 1.79
CA LYS A 266 13.76 -1.28 2.69
C LYS A 266 13.32 -0.87 4.09
N THR A 267 12.30 -1.53 4.62
CA THR A 267 11.76 -1.21 5.94
C THR A 267 12.75 -1.52 7.05
N ASN A 268 13.71 -2.42 6.84
CA ASN A 268 14.79 -2.72 7.78
C ASN A 268 16.03 -1.80 7.61
N SER A 269 15.89 -0.64 6.98
CA SER A 269 16.98 0.33 6.79
C SER A 269 16.84 1.54 7.72
N ILE A 270 17.96 2.17 8.04
CA ILE A 270 18.01 3.43 8.78
C ILE A 270 17.19 4.55 8.10
N PHE A 271 17.07 4.52 6.77
CA PHE A 271 16.27 5.49 6.02
C PHE A 271 14.77 5.33 6.29
N PHE A 272 14.30 4.11 6.52
CA PHE A 272 12.91 3.89 6.94
C PHE A 272 12.68 4.37 8.37
N GLU A 273 13.63 4.17 9.28
CA GLU A 273 13.56 4.70 10.65
C GLU A 273 13.50 6.24 10.66
N ASN A 274 14.30 6.89 9.82
CA ASN A 274 14.27 8.33 9.63
C ASN A 274 12.91 8.79 9.06
N TYR A 275 12.39 8.08 8.06
CA TYR A 275 11.06 8.34 7.50
C TYR A 275 9.97 8.29 8.60
N LEU A 276 9.99 7.28 9.47
CA LEU A 276 9.06 7.18 10.59
C LEU A 276 9.22 8.32 11.61
N SER A 277 10.46 8.72 11.88
CA SER A 277 10.76 9.85 12.78
C SER A 277 10.16 11.16 12.25
N ASN A 278 10.29 11.42 10.95
CA ASN A 278 9.71 12.62 10.33
C ASN A 278 8.18 12.62 10.37
N LEU A 279 7.54 11.47 10.12
CA LEU A 279 6.09 11.34 10.27
C LEU A 279 5.66 11.68 11.69
N LYS A 280 6.38 11.16 12.69
CA LYS A 280 6.11 11.43 14.10
C LYS A 280 6.27 12.91 14.45
N GLU A 281 7.31 13.57 13.94
CA GLU A 281 7.52 15.00 14.16
C GLU A 281 6.41 15.85 13.51
N THR A 282 5.98 15.47 12.31
CA THR A 282 4.92 16.17 11.57
C THR A 282 3.55 15.99 12.21
N GLU A 283 3.23 14.79 12.68
CA GLU A 283 1.91 14.45 13.23
C GLU A 283 1.84 14.56 14.78
N GLY A 284 2.96 14.84 15.44
CA GLY A 284 3.09 14.90 16.91
C GLY A 284 3.06 13.54 17.62
N SER A 285 2.80 12.44 16.90
CA SER A 285 2.85 11.07 17.41
C SER A 285 3.16 10.07 16.30
N THR A 286 3.66 8.88 16.64
CA THR A 286 3.89 7.85 15.62
C THR A 286 2.53 7.41 15.05
N PRO A 287 2.32 7.48 13.72
CA PRO A 287 1.05 7.10 13.12
C PRO A 287 0.73 5.62 13.36
N ASP A 288 -0.56 5.25 13.28
CA ASP A 288 -0.93 3.83 13.29
C ASP A 288 -0.25 3.10 12.12
N VAL A 289 0.15 1.85 12.34
CA VAL A 289 0.80 1.02 11.31
C VAL A 289 -0.01 0.94 10.01
N CYS A 290 -1.34 1.04 10.08
CA CYS A 290 -2.20 1.01 8.90
C CYS A 290 -2.28 2.34 8.12
N ASP A 291 -1.84 3.45 8.71
CA ASP A 291 -1.82 4.78 8.09
C ASP A 291 -0.46 5.09 7.45
N ILE A 292 0.58 4.35 7.82
CA ILE A 292 1.92 4.48 7.23
C ILE A 292 1.93 3.89 5.81
N ARG A 293 2.48 4.63 4.85
CA ARG A 293 2.74 4.17 3.48
C ARG A 293 4.24 4.00 3.27
N ILE A 294 4.66 2.84 2.79
CA ILE A 294 6.09 2.62 2.54
C ILE A 294 6.51 3.40 1.30
N PRO A 295 7.54 4.26 1.37
CA PRO A 295 7.99 5.03 0.23
C PRO A 295 8.29 4.13 -0.96
N THR A 296 7.74 4.50 -2.11
CA THR A 296 7.89 3.80 -3.39
C THR A 296 8.31 4.82 -4.44
N ARG A 297 9.26 4.47 -5.31
CA ARG A 297 9.76 5.34 -6.38
C ARG A 297 9.80 4.61 -7.72
N ILE A 298 9.55 5.33 -8.80
CA ILE A 298 9.83 4.85 -10.16
C ILE A 298 11.33 5.02 -10.41
N LYS A 299 12.00 3.94 -10.81
CA LYS A 299 13.42 3.98 -11.20
C LYS A 299 13.49 4.42 -12.65
N GLN A 300 13.95 5.64 -12.88
CA GLN A 300 14.28 6.10 -14.22
C GLN A 300 15.49 5.30 -14.72
N GLU A 301 15.42 4.82 -15.96
CA GLU A 301 16.59 4.23 -16.62
C GLU A 301 17.64 5.34 -16.76
N LYS A 302 18.87 5.09 -16.30
CA LYS A 302 19.99 5.98 -16.62
C LYS A 302 20.17 5.93 -18.14
N GLN A 303 19.89 7.03 -18.82
CA GLN A 303 20.28 7.24 -20.22
C GLN A 303 21.79 7.13 -20.38
#